data_AF-A0A6B2LTH8-F1
#
_entry.id   AF-A0A6B2LTH8-F1
#
_cell.length_a   1.000
_cell.length_b   1.000
_cell.length_c   1.000
_cell.angle_alpha   90.00
_cell.angle_beta   90.00
_cell.angle_gamma   90.00
#
_symmetry.space_group_name_H-M   'P 1'
#
loop_
_entity.id
_entity.type
_entity.pdbx_description
1 polymer ?
#
loop_
_entity_poly.entity_id
_entity_poly.type
_entity_poly.pdbx_seq_one_letter_code
_entity_poly.pdbx_strand_id
1 'polypeptide(L)' 'MRCPEKVAEEVYQLLDRKRGYIIKENTISSNVFVEVYVPQKEMLDFEGELSQCSVQTAIFREAFSHWGCVKG' A
#
# COMPACT_ATOMS: atom_id res chain seq x y z
N MET A 1 1.66 -5.56 2.50
CA MET A 1 1.90 -4.45 3.44
C MET A 1 1.28 -4.76 4.79
N ARG A 2 1.88 -4.28 5.88
CA ARG A 2 1.36 -4.36 7.24
C ARG A 2 1.37 -2.96 7.84
N CYS A 3 0.30 -2.55 8.48
CA CYS A 3 0.25 -1.33 9.28
C CYS A 3 -0.66 -1.50 10.51
N PRO A 4 -0.51 -0.69 11.57
CA PRO A 4 -1.50 -0.62 12.64
C PRO A 4 -2.84 -0.09 12.12
N GLU A 5 -3.95 -0.58 12.69
CA GLU A 5 -5.31 -0.13 12.33
C GLU A 5 -5.49 1.39 12.45
N LYS A 6 -4.80 2.02 13.42
CA LYS A 6 -4.85 3.46 13.68
C LYS A 6 -4.35 4.34 12.54
N VAL A 7 -3.56 3.79 11.63
CA VAL A 7 -3.00 4.51 10.46
C VAL A 7 -3.48 3.89 9.14
N ALA A 8 -4.41 2.94 9.21
CA ALA A 8 -4.86 2.20 8.03
C ALA A 8 -5.61 3.11 7.06
N GLU A 9 -6.39 4.07 7.55
CA GLU A 9 -7.11 5.03 6.71
C GLU A 9 -6.17 5.87 5.85
N GLU A 10 -5.12 6.44 6.44
CA GLU A 10 -4.12 7.24 5.74
C GLU A 10 -3.35 6.40 4.72
N VAL A 11 -3.06 5.16 5.08
CA VAL A 11 -2.42 4.20 4.18
C VAL A 11 -3.34 3.84 3.00
N TYR A 12 -4.65 3.67 3.21
CA TYR A 12 -5.59 3.46 2.11
C TYR A 12 -5.70 4.67 1.19
N GLN A 13 -5.72 5.88 1.75
CA GLN A 13 -5.71 7.11 0.95
C GLN A 13 -4.41 7.25 0.13
N LEU A 14 -3.27 6.79 0.66
CA LEU A 14 -2.02 6.73 -0.10
C LEU A 14 -2.14 5.71 -1.24
N LEU A 15 -2.62 4.49 -0.95
CA LEU A 15 -2.80 3.46 -1.98
C LEU A 15 -3.74 3.93 -3.09
N ASP A 16 -4.86 4.57 -2.77
CA ASP A 16 -5.80 5.12 -3.74
C ASP A 16 -5.13 6.16 -4.67
N ARG A 17 -4.38 7.11 -4.08
CA ARG A 17 -3.58 8.10 -4.84
C ARG A 17 -2.56 7.46 -5.77
N LYS A 18 -1.95 6.35 -5.33
CA LYS A 18 -0.97 5.57 -6.10
C LYS A 18 -1.61 4.55 -7.04
N ARG A 19 -2.94 4.64 -7.26
CA ARG A 19 -3.72 3.75 -8.13
C ARG A 19 -3.58 2.28 -7.73
N GLY A 20 -3.43 2.06 -6.43
CA GLY A 20 -3.31 0.75 -5.79
C GLY A 20 -4.62 0.00 -5.85
N TYR A 21 -4.57 -1.27 -6.24
CA TYR A 21 -5.71 -2.17 -6.25
C TYR A 21 -5.56 -3.23 -5.16
N ILE A 22 -6.39 -3.15 -4.13
CA ILE A 22 -6.35 -4.07 -3.00
C ILE A 22 -6.91 -5.43 -3.45
N ILE A 23 -6.09 -6.46 -3.32
CA ILE A 23 -6.42 -7.84 -3.68
C ILE A 23 -7.03 -8.54 -2.47
N LYS A 24 -6.41 -8.31 -1.31
CA LYS A 24 -6.76 -8.99 -0.07
C LYS A 24 -6.45 -8.11 1.12
N GLU A 25 -7.33 -8.17 2.10
CA GLU A 25 -7.20 -7.51 3.37
C GLU A 25 -7.45 -8.51 4.49
N ASN A 26 -6.68 -8.40 5.57
CA ASN A 26 -6.95 -9.14 6.80
C ASN A 26 -6.51 -8.32 8.02
N THR A 27 -7.33 -8.31 9.06
CA THR A 27 -7.03 -7.61 10.32
C THR A 27 -6.80 -8.62 11.42
N ILE A 28 -5.60 -8.60 12.00
CA ILE A 28 -5.18 -9.51 13.08
C ILE A 28 -4.57 -8.68 14.20
N SER A 29 -5.17 -8.76 15.40
CA SER A 29 -4.64 -8.15 16.63
C SER A 29 -4.19 -6.69 16.43
N SER A 30 -5.11 -5.85 15.95
CA SER A 30 -4.90 -4.41 15.66
C SER A 30 -3.88 -4.08 14.57
N ASN A 31 -3.45 -5.07 13.78
CA ASN A 31 -2.65 -4.87 12.59
C ASN A 31 -3.45 -5.25 11.34
N VAL A 32 -3.40 -4.39 10.35
CA VAL A 32 -4.01 -4.58 9.04
C VAL A 32 -2.94 -5.07 8.07
N PHE A 33 -3.24 -6.17 7.39
CA PHE A 33 -2.42 -6.78 6.36
C PHE A 33 -3.11 -6.59 5.01
N VAL A 34 -2.43 -5.93 4.08
CA VAL A 34 -2.97 -5.57 2.77
C VAL A 34 -2.07 -6.14 1.68
N GLU A 35 -2.63 -6.96 0.79
CA GLU A 35 -2.02 -7.30 -0.49
C GLU A 35 -2.60 -6.37 -1.56
N VAL A 36 -1.74 -5.70 -2.31
CA VAL A 36 -2.12 -4.62 -3.23
C VAL A 36 -1.25 -4.69 -4.48
N TYR A 37 -1.86 -4.46 -5.65
CA TYR A 37 -1.13 -4.17 -6.88
C TYR A 37 -0.97 -2.67 -7.03
N VAL A 38 0.26 -2.21 -7.22
CA VAL A 38 0.57 -0.80 -7.50
C VAL A 38 1.33 -0.73 -8.82
N PRO A 39 0.97 0.16 -9.75
CA PRO A 39 1.76 0.35 -10.97
C PRO A 39 3.18 0.79 -10.62
N GLN A 40 4.19 0.19 -11.25
CA GLN A 40 5.61 0.49 -10.95
C GLN A 40 5.96 1.98 -11.11
N LYS A 41 5.27 2.72 -11.99
CA LYS A 41 5.47 4.16 -12.16
C LYS A 41 5.08 4.97 -10.91
N GLU A 42 4.10 4.49 -10.16
CA GLU A 42 3.60 5.13 -8.94
C GLU A 42 4.40 4.71 -7.70
N MET A 43 5.28 3.70 -7.82
CA MET A 43 6.13 3.24 -6.71
C MET A 43 7.27 4.22 -6.38
N LEU A 44 7.53 5.21 -7.23
CA LEU A 44 8.50 6.26 -6.92
C LEU A 44 8.07 7.02 -5.66
N ASP A 45 9.00 7.19 -4.71
CA ASP A 45 8.80 7.81 -3.40
C ASP A 45 7.75 7.13 -2.48
N PHE A 46 7.23 5.96 -2.86
CA PHE A 46 6.20 5.25 -2.09
C PHE A 46 6.64 4.94 -0.66
N GLU A 47 7.87 4.47 -0.47
CA GLU A 47 8.40 4.17 0.86
C GLU A 47 8.47 5.42 1.75
N GLY A 48 8.87 6.56 1.19
CA GLY A 48 8.92 7.83 1.91
C GLY A 48 7.54 8.32 2.32
N GLU A 49 6.60 8.31 1.38
CA GLU A 49 5.20 8.69 1.63
C GLU A 49 4.52 7.76 2.63
N LEU A 50 4.75 6.44 2.52
CA LEU A 50 4.22 5.44 3.45
C LEU A 50 4.79 5.62 4.86
N SER A 51 6.10 5.88 4.95
CA SER A 51 6.78 6.14 6.22
C SER A 51 6.22 7.40 6.90
N GLN A 52 5.96 8.46 6.13
CA GLN A 52 5.35 9.69 6.66
C GLN A 52 3.91 9.49 7.12
N CYS A 53 3.05 8.86 6.31
CA CYS A 53 1.63 8.71 6.62
C CYS A 53 1.38 7.69 7.74
N SER A 54 2.28 6.71 7.91
CA SER A 54 2.16 5.68 8.94
C SER A 54 2.96 5.98 10.21
N VAL A 55 3.58 7.17 10.33
CA VAL A 55 4.46 7.50 11.46
C VAL A 55 5.56 6.42 11.65
N GLN A 56 6.13 5.96 10.53
CA GLN A 56 7.16 4.92 10.46
C GLN A 56 6.72 3.54 11.00
N THR A 57 5.42 3.28 11.10
CA THR A 57 4.90 2.01 11.64
C THR A 57 4.46 1.01 10.58
N ALA A 58 4.24 1.45 9.34
CA ALA A 58 3.91 0.56 8.23
C ALA A 58 5.16 -0.04 7.59
N ILE A 59 5.06 -1.31 7.21
CA ILE A 59 6.11 -2.06 6.52
C ILE A 59 5.50 -2.70 5.28
N PHE A 60 6.22 -2.67 4.16
CA PHE A 60 5.80 -3.33 2.94
C PHE A 60 6.89 -4.23 2.37
N ARG A 61 6.48 -5.11 1.46
CA ARG A 61 7.37 -5.88 0.61
C ARG A 61 6.85 -5.71 -0.81
N GLU A 62 7.78 -5.49 -1.73
CA GLU A 62 7.49 -5.39 -3.15
C GLU A 62 7.88 -6.69 -3.83
N ALA A 63 7.03 -7.15 -4.75
CA ALA A 63 7.34 -8.24 -5.65
C ALA A 63 6.70 -7.96 -7.00
N PHE A 64 7.43 -8.22 -8.08
CA PHE A 64 6.87 -8.17 -9.42
C PHE A 64 5.77 -9.24 -9.55
N SER A 65 4.62 -8.85 -10.10
CA SER A 65 3.51 -9.78 -10.36
C SER A 65 3.28 -9.99 -11.86
N HIS A 66 2.88 -8.95 -12.59
CA HIS A 66 2.53 -9.02 -14.01
C HIS A 66 2.52 -7.63 -14.66
N TRP A 67 2.42 -7.60 -15.99
CA TRP A 67 2.17 -6.37 -16.75
C TRP A 67 0.67 -6.10 -16.88
N GLY A 68 0.23 -4.91 -16.50
CA GLY A 68 -1.14 -4.43 -16.73
C GLY A 68 -1.25 -3.57 -17.99
N CYS A 69 -2.40 -3.61 -18.66
CA CYS A 69 -2.69 -2.68 -19.75
C CYS A 69 -2.87 -1.25 -19.22
N VAL A 70 -2.19 -0.28 -19.84
CA VAL A 70 -2.40 1.14 -19.53
C VAL A 70 -3.68 1.61 -20.24
N LYS A 71 -4.70 1.98 -19.48
CA LYS A 71 -5.87 2.69 -20.05
C LYS A 71 -5.42 4.12 -20.40
N GLY A 72 -5.46 4.45 -21.69
CA GLY A 72 -5.22 5.78 -22.24
C GLY A 72 -6.46 6.65 -22.23
#